data_AF-A0A6J7EV08-F1
#
_entry.id   AF-A0A6J7EV08-F1
#
_cell.length_a   1.000
_cell.length_b   1.000
_cell.length_c   1.000
_cell.angle_alpha   90.00
_cell.angle_beta   90.00
_cell.angle_gamma   90.00
#
_symmetry.space_group_name_H-M   'P 1'
#
loop_
_entity.id
_entity.type
_entity.pdbx_description
1 polymer ?
#
loop_
_entity_poly.entity_id
_entity_poly.type
_entity_poly.pdbx_seq_one_letter_code
_entity_poly.pdbx_strand_id
1 'polypeptide(L)' 'MTGGVTVTDSTITKLRGSYLYGDFCHSTLQYITWSSGGITKRGTTSIKVGGGLVTSIDSDQSGKVYISSLAGSVWRLSR' A
#
# COMPACT_ATOMS: atom_id res chain seq x y z
N MET A 1 -2.26 -10.56 6.68
CA MET A 1 -1.62 -9.53 5.83
C MET A 1 -0.74 -10.25 4.84
N THR A 2 -0.73 -9.82 3.57
CA THR A 2 0.16 -10.38 2.54
C THR A 2 1.47 -9.63 2.41
N GLY A 3 1.53 -8.41 2.95
CA GLY A 3 2.73 -7.58 3.01
C GLY A 3 2.36 -6.11 3.19
N GLY A 4 3.38 -5.26 3.14
CA GLY A 4 3.23 -3.81 3.20
C GLY A 4 4.55 -3.08 3.14
N VAL A 5 4.48 -1.77 2.94
CA VAL A 5 5.63 -0.89 2.73
C VAL A 5 5.36 0.48 3.34
N THR A 6 6.40 1.12 3.86
CA THR A 6 6.34 2.54 4.21
C THR A 6 6.45 3.40 2.96
N VAL A 7 5.42 4.20 2.67
CA VAL A 7 5.39 5.04 1.47
C VAL A 7 6.37 6.21 1.62
N THR A 8 7.46 6.19 0.86
CA THR A 8 8.48 7.25 0.83
C THR A 8 8.39 8.14 -0.41
N ASP A 9 7.68 7.68 -1.46
CA ASP A 9 7.48 8.43 -2.71
C ASP A 9 6.90 9.83 -2.46
N SER A 10 7.67 10.86 -2.82
CA SER A 10 7.27 12.26 -2.67
C SER A 10 6.06 12.65 -3.53
N THR A 11 5.77 11.89 -4.58
CA THR A 11 4.62 12.15 -5.47
C THR A 11 3.29 11.63 -4.90
N ILE A 12 3.31 10.77 -3.89
CA ILE A 12 2.13 10.17 -3.26
C ILE A 12 1.86 10.86 -1.91
N THR A 13 1.60 12.16 -1.96
CA THR A 13 1.56 13.03 -0.77
C THR A 13 0.55 12.60 0.29
N LYS A 14 -0.61 12.05 -0.10
CA LYS A 14 -1.66 11.62 0.83
C LYS A 14 -1.28 10.41 1.70
N LEU A 15 -0.35 9.58 1.26
CA LEU A 15 0.06 8.36 1.94
C LEU A 15 1.50 8.42 2.45
N ARG A 16 2.27 9.46 2.08
CA ARG A 16 3.67 9.59 2.46
C ARG A 16 3.86 9.49 3.98
N GLY A 17 4.79 8.64 4.40
CA GLY A 17 5.06 8.33 5.81
C GLY A 17 4.08 7.33 6.44
N SER A 18 3.04 6.91 5.72
CA SER A 18 2.15 5.83 6.17
C SER A 18 2.74 4.48 5.79
N TYR A 19 2.45 3.46 6.59
CA TYR A 19 2.63 2.08 6.18
C TYR A 19 1.38 1.60 5.45
N LEU A 20 1.54 1.32 4.17
CA LEU A 20 0.52 0.82 3.27
C LEU A 20 0.61 -0.71 3.25
N TYR A 21 -0.51 -1.38 3.49
CA TYR A 21 -0.56 -2.83 3.56
C TYR A 21 -1.81 -3.39 2.87
N GLY A 22 -1.74 -4.66 2.53
CA GLY A 22 -2.81 -5.39 1.89
C GLY A 22 -3.08 -6.71 2.60
N ASP A 23 -4.21 -7.29 2.27
CA ASP A 23 -4.54 -8.65 2.63
C ASP A 23 -5.06 -9.41 1.42
N PHE A 24 -5.08 -10.73 1.54
CA PHE A 24 -5.59 -11.63 0.52
C PHE A 24 -7.13 -11.73 0.58
N CYS A 25 -7.81 -10.87 1.32
CA CYS A 25 -9.27 -10.93 1.52
C CYS A 25 -9.97 -9.75 0.83
N HIS A 26 -9.30 -8.62 0.67
CA HIS A 26 -9.81 -7.38 0.11
C HIS A 26 -8.97 -6.92 -1.08
N SER A 27 -9.63 -6.35 -2.08
CA SER A 27 -8.97 -5.73 -3.24
C SER A 27 -8.55 -4.28 -3.00
N THR A 28 -8.76 -3.76 -1.79
CA THR A 28 -8.40 -2.40 -1.39
C THR A 28 -7.21 -2.39 -0.46
N LEU A 29 -6.36 -1.36 -0.59
CA LEU A 29 -5.22 -1.17 0.29
C LEU A 29 -5.63 -0.48 1.58
N GLN A 30 -4.91 -0.79 2.64
CA GLN A 30 -5.09 -0.26 3.99
C GLN A 30 -3.85 0.52 4.40
N TYR A 31 -4.00 1.50 5.29
CA TYR A 31 -2.86 2.25 5.81
C TYR A 31 -2.94 2.48 7.31
N ILE A 32 -1.77 2.63 7.91
CA ILE A 32 -1.60 3.17 9.26
C ILE A 32 -0.54 4.29 9.25
N THR A 33 -0.74 5.28 10.11
CA THR A 33 0.31 6.22 10.53
C THR A 33 0.54 6.07 12.02
N TRP A 34 1.77 6.29 12.46
CA TRP A 34 2.13 6.28 13.88
C TRP A 34 3.00 7.47 14.23
N SER A 35 2.96 7.84 15.51
CA SER A 35 3.94 8.74 16.13
C SER A 35 4.46 8.10 17.40
N SER A 36 5.42 8.75 18.08
CA SER A 36 6.06 8.32 19.32
C SER A 36 5.06 8.03 20.45
N GLY A 37 4.46 6.84 20.43
CA GLY A 37 3.43 6.40 21.37
C GLY A 37 2.34 5.50 20.77
N GLY A 38 2.20 5.43 19.44
CA GLY A 38 1.27 4.48 18.82
C GLY A 38 0.67 4.93 17.49
N ILE A 39 -0.33 4.19 17.04
CA ILE A 39 -1.08 4.46 15.81
C ILE A 39 -1.90 5.74 16.00
N THR A 40 -1.68 6.73 15.14
CA THR A 40 -2.42 8.00 15.12
C THR A 40 -3.57 8.00 14.12
N LYS A 41 -3.46 7.19 13.05
CA LYS A 41 -4.51 7.04 12.04
C LYS A 41 -4.44 5.65 11.42
N ARG A 42 -5.61 5.13 11.05
CA ARG A 42 -5.75 3.94 10.22
C ARG A 42 -6.94 4.09 9.28
N GLY A 43 -6.91 3.42 8.14
CA GLY A 43 -8.08 3.39 7.26
C GLY A 43 -7.88 2.65 5.95
N THR A 44 -8.97 2.54 5.21
CA THR A 44 -9.02 1.95 3.86
C THR A 44 -8.84 3.02 2.81
N THR A 45 -8.01 2.74 1.82
CA THR A 45 -7.87 3.59 0.63
C THR A 45 -9.02 3.34 -0.35
N SER A 46 -9.28 4.30 -1.23
CA SER A 46 -10.18 4.10 -2.37
C SER A 46 -9.50 3.37 -3.55
N ILE A 47 -8.24 2.95 -3.39
CA ILE A 47 -7.45 2.31 -4.44
C ILE A 47 -7.89 0.86 -4.54
N LYS A 48 -8.40 0.48 -5.73
CA LYS A 48 -8.74 -0.89 -6.05
C LYS A 48 -7.64 -1.51 -6.91
N VAL A 49 -7.13 -2.66 -6.48
CA VAL A 49 -6.13 -3.40 -7.22
C VAL A 49 -6.83 -4.23 -8.31
N GLY A 50 -6.49 -3.96 -9.56
CA GLY A 50 -7.02 -4.70 -10.71
C GLY A 50 -6.55 -6.16 -10.69
N GLY A 51 -7.43 -7.08 -11.10
CA GLY A 51 -7.12 -8.52 -11.04
C GLY A 51 -7.29 -9.14 -9.65
N GLY A 52 -7.95 -8.45 -8.72
CA GLY A 52 -8.48 -9.05 -7.50
C GLY A 52 -7.62 -8.85 -6.26
N LEU A 53 -7.28 -9.96 -5.60
CA LEU A 53 -6.71 -9.98 -4.25
C LEU A 53 -5.21 -9.64 -4.26
N VAL A 54 -4.75 -8.92 -3.25
CA VAL A 54 -3.34 -8.47 -3.14
C VAL A 54 -2.46 -9.62 -2.67
N THR A 55 -1.43 -9.96 -3.45
CA THR A 55 -0.48 -11.04 -3.13
C THR A 55 0.84 -10.51 -2.58
N SER A 56 1.31 -9.34 -3.01
CA SER A 56 2.49 -8.68 -2.46
C SER A 56 2.43 -7.17 -2.66
N ILE A 57 3.16 -6.44 -1.83
CA ILE A 57 3.38 -4.99 -1.95
C ILE A 57 4.84 -4.74 -1.62
N ASP A 58 5.56 -4.06 -2.51
CA ASP A 58 6.98 -3.74 -2.33
C ASP A 58 7.31 -2.37 -2.93
N SER A 59 8.52 -1.87 -2.65
CA SER A 59 9.04 -0.61 -3.21
C SER A 59 10.41 -0.77 -3.83
N ASP A 60 10.67 -0.01 -4.89
CA ASP A 60 12.02 0.12 -5.45
C ASP A 60 12.90 1.10 -4.66
N GLN A 61 14.16 1.22 -5.07
CA GLN A 61 15.14 2.14 -4.45
C GLN A 61 14.76 3.62 -4.56
N SER A 62 13.86 3.98 -5.48
CA SER A 62 13.30 5.33 -5.62
C SER A 62 12.04 5.54 -4.79
N GLY A 63 11.61 4.53 -4.02
CA GLY A 63 10.41 4.56 -3.20
C GLY A 63 9.11 4.35 -3.98
N LYS A 64 9.16 4.00 -5.27
CA LYS A 64 7.94 3.71 -6.04
C LYS A 64 7.35 2.40 -5.54
N VAL A 65 6.05 2.41 -5.27
CA VAL A 65 5.35 1.26 -4.69
C VAL A 65 4.70 0.44 -5.81
N TYR A 66 4.89 -0.88 -5.74
CA TYR A 66 4.33 -1.85 -6.66
C TYR A 66 3.47 -2.86 -5.90
N ILE A 67 2.38 -3.28 -6.53
CA ILE A 67 1.42 -4.23 -5.96
C ILE A 67 1.19 -5.36 -6.97
N SER A 68 1.37 -6.60 -6.54
CA SER A 68 0.98 -7.76 -7.34
C SER A 68 -0.40 -8.25 -6.95
N SER A 69 -1.21 -8.64 -7.93
CA SER A 69 -2.51 -9.28 -7.71
C SER A 69 -2.46 -10.79 -7.94
N LEU A 70 -3.44 -11.50 -7.41
CA LEU A 70 -3.60 -12.94 -7.62
C LEU A 70 -3.75 -13.32 -9.10
N ALA A 71 -4.31 -12.43 -9.92
CA ALA A 71 -4.39 -12.62 -11.37
C ALA A 71 -3.05 -12.45 -12.11
N GLY A 72 -1.94 -12.20 -11.39
CA GLY A 72 -0.60 -12.09 -11.96
C GLY A 72 -0.25 -10.70 -12.53
N SER A 73 -1.15 -9.72 -12.39
CA SER A 73 -0.84 -8.33 -12.79
C SER A 73 0.03 -7.65 -11.74
N VAL A 74 0.95 -6.79 -12.20
CA VAL A 74 1.74 -5.90 -11.34
C VAL A 74 1.33 -4.46 -11.64
N TRP A 75 0.98 -3.74 -10.58
CA TRP A 75 0.53 -2.35 -10.64
C TRP A 75 1.54 -1.45 -9.94
N ARG A 76 1.80 -0.28 -10.51
CA ARG A 76 2.54 0.78 -9.82
C ARG A 76 1.55 1.76 -9.21
N LEU A 77 1.72 2.05 -7.93
CA LEU A 77 0.96 3.11 -7.26
C LEU A 77 1.40 4.49 -7.77
N SER A 78 0.43 5.38 -7.99
CA SER A 78 0.66 6.77 -8.38
C SER A 78 -0.37 7.69 -7.74
N ARG A 79 -0.20 9.01 -7.94
CA ARG A 79 -1.08 10.08 -7.45
C ARG A 79 -2.56 9.90 -7.80
#